data_AF-A0A838I3X6-F1
#
_entry.id   AF-A0A838I3X6-F1
#
_cell.length_a   1.000
_cell.length_b   1.000
_cell.length_c   1.000
_cell.angle_alpha   90.00
_cell.angle_beta   90.00
_cell.angle_gamma   90.00
#
_symmetry.space_group_name_H-M   'P 1'
#
loop_
_entity.id
_entity.type
_entity.pdbx_description
1 polymer ?
#
loop_
_entity_poly.entity_id
_entity_poly.type
_entity_poly.pdbx_seq_one_letter_code
_entity_poly.pdbx_strand_id
1 'polypeptide(L)'
;DDIDILLVGPTGVSLLLMSDTGGALDLAGVNLTFMDGAPFLPDGLQIVSGTFAPTNFGTGDTFPAPAPAGPYGSMLANFNGTNGNGVWSLFVLDDVGGDIGNINGGYALNFNGAVTVPETGSTLLLLGLTVGGIVAVRRKILLT
;
A
#
# COMPACT_ATOMS: atom_id res chain seq x y z
N ASP A 1 21.93 -1.40 0.19
CA ASP A 1 21.61 -0.67 -1.05
C ASP A 1 21.71 -1.73 -2.12
N ASP A 2 20.68 -2.56 -2.14
CA ASP A 2 20.65 -3.80 -2.91
C ASP A 2 19.19 -4.11 -3.25
N ILE A 3 18.31 -4.00 -2.25
CA ILE A 3 16.89 -4.27 -2.42
C ILE A 3 16.07 -2.98 -2.50
N ASP A 4 15.43 -2.78 -3.65
CA ASP A 4 14.42 -1.77 -3.88
C ASP A 4 13.02 -2.39 -3.93
N ILE A 5 12.05 -1.76 -3.28
CA ILE A 5 10.68 -2.26 -3.21
C ILE A 5 9.69 -1.16 -3.58
N LEU A 6 8.94 -1.40 -4.65
CA LEU A 6 7.90 -0.52 -5.16
C LEU A 6 6.51 -1.15 -4.97
N LEU A 7 5.60 -0.41 -4.33
CA LEU A 7 4.20 -0.78 -4.19
C LEU A 7 3.34 0.04 -5.16
N VAL A 8 2.49 -0.63 -5.93
CA VAL A 8 1.55 0.00 -6.86
C VAL A 8 0.12 -0.42 -6.53
N GLY A 9 -0.73 0.57 -6.30
CA GLY A 9 -2.15 0.38 -6.02
C GLY A 9 -3.02 0.26 -7.27
N PRO A 10 -4.30 -0.15 -7.13
CA PRO A 10 -5.20 -0.41 -8.25
C PRO A 10 -5.46 0.80 -9.15
N THR A 11 -5.30 2.01 -8.62
CA THR A 11 -5.48 3.27 -9.35
C THR A 11 -4.23 3.73 -10.07
N GLY A 12 -3.13 2.99 -9.98
CA GLY A 12 -1.81 3.37 -10.51
C GLY A 12 -0.99 4.27 -9.58
N VAL A 13 -1.51 4.63 -8.39
CA VAL A 13 -0.70 5.30 -7.36
C VAL A 13 0.43 4.37 -6.95
N SER A 14 1.64 4.91 -6.87
CA SER A 14 2.85 4.14 -6.59
C SER A 14 3.68 4.78 -5.47
N LEU A 15 4.35 3.94 -4.68
CA LEU A 15 5.16 4.32 -3.53
C LEU A 15 6.40 3.44 -3.45
N LEU A 16 7.56 4.06 -3.27
CA LEU A 16 8.78 3.34 -2.94
C LEU A 16 8.80 3.07 -1.43
N LEU A 17 8.77 1.80 -1.03
CA LEU A 17 8.80 1.37 0.36
C LEU A 17 10.22 1.42 0.92
N MET A 18 11.18 0.93 0.15
CA MET A 18 12.60 1.06 0.44
C MET A 18 13.39 1.15 -0.87
N SER A 19 14.45 1.95 -0.88
CA SER A 19 15.51 1.98 -1.90
C SER A 19 16.79 2.48 -1.27
N ASP A 20 17.93 2.01 -1.77
CA ASP A 20 19.25 2.50 -1.34
C ASP A 20 19.40 2.47 0.21
N THR A 21 18.96 1.39 0.86
CA THR A 21 19.05 1.26 2.34
C THR A 21 19.87 0.04 2.76
N GLY A 22 20.47 0.11 3.94
CA GLY A 22 21.22 -0.97 4.59
C GLY A 22 22.70 -1.09 4.20
N GLY A 23 23.17 -0.34 3.19
CA GLY A 23 24.55 -0.38 2.72
C GLY A 23 24.92 -1.74 2.14
N ALA A 24 26.10 -2.26 2.48
CA ALA A 24 26.61 -3.54 1.96
C ALA A 24 26.28 -4.75 2.85
N LEU A 25 25.26 -4.67 3.72
CA LEU A 25 24.91 -5.72 4.67
C LEU A 25 23.66 -6.47 4.24
N ASP A 26 23.74 -7.80 4.23
CA ASP A 26 22.64 -8.67 3.83
C ASP A 26 21.41 -8.53 4.74
N LEU A 27 20.22 -8.62 4.13
CA LEU A 27 18.96 -8.78 4.85
C LEU A 27 18.68 -10.27 5.05
N ALA A 28 19.04 -10.81 6.22
CA ALA A 28 18.84 -12.21 6.55
C ALA A 28 17.74 -12.41 7.59
N GLY A 29 16.61 -12.99 7.17
CA GLY A 29 15.54 -13.42 8.08
C GLY A 29 14.83 -12.29 8.82
N VAL A 30 14.76 -11.10 8.22
CA VAL A 30 14.11 -9.92 8.79
C VAL A 30 12.64 -9.83 8.36
N ASN A 31 11.81 -9.27 9.24
CA ASN A 31 10.43 -8.91 8.94
C ASN A 31 10.24 -7.40 9.10
N LEU A 32 9.90 -6.73 8.01
CA LEU A 32 9.75 -5.27 7.96
C LEU A 32 8.28 -4.90 7.83
N THR A 33 7.82 -4.01 8.70
CA THR A 33 6.51 -3.37 8.60
C THR A 33 6.70 -1.91 8.21
N PHE A 34 6.02 -1.45 7.17
CA PHE A 34 6.09 -0.05 6.76
C PHE A 34 4.90 0.74 7.31
N MET A 35 5.18 1.92 7.89
CA MET A 35 4.17 2.81 8.47
C MET A 35 4.66 4.26 8.43
N ASP A 36 3.81 5.17 7.98
CA ASP A 36 4.12 6.60 7.99
C ASP A 36 4.37 7.10 9.42
N GLY A 37 5.41 7.92 9.60
CA GLY A 37 5.79 8.49 10.89
C GLY A 37 6.61 7.57 11.80
N ALA A 38 6.88 6.33 11.38
CA ALA A 38 7.88 5.49 12.04
C ALA A 38 9.31 5.98 11.73
N PRO A 39 10.35 5.52 12.46
CA PRO A 39 11.74 5.83 12.13
C PRO A 39 12.11 5.39 10.71
N PHE A 40 13.00 6.13 10.04
CA PHE A 40 13.53 5.72 8.74
C PHE A 40 14.41 4.47 8.87
N LEU A 41 14.54 3.73 7.76
CA LEU A 41 15.56 2.70 7.64
C LEU A 41 16.96 3.34 7.71
N PRO A 42 17.95 2.65 8.28
CA PRO A 42 19.33 3.12 8.21
C PRO A 42 19.88 3.06 6.78
N ASP A 43 20.73 4.04 6.45
CA ASP A 43 21.51 4.07 5.21
C ASP A 43 22.60 2.99 5.26
N GLY A 44 23.65 3.16 6.08
CA GLY A 44 24.78 2.21 6.13
C GLY A 44 24.82 1.21 7.30
N LEU A 45 23.72 0.99 8.01
CA LEU A 45 23.69 0.07 9.17
C LEU A 45 22.78 -1.14 8.91
N GLN A 46 23.03 -2.23 9.65
CA GLN A 46 22.22 -3.44 9.55
C GLN A 46 20.73 -3.14 9.73
N ILE A 47 19.95 -3.47 8.71
CA ILE A 47 18.50 -3.49 8.82
C ILE A 47 18.10 -4.70 9.66
N VAL A 48 17.26 -4.46 10.67
CA VAL A 48 16.70 -5.47 11.57
C VAL A 48 15.18 -5.45 11.51
N SER A 49 14.54 -6.53 11.96
CA SER A 49 13.08 -6.61 12.01
C SER A 49 12.48 -5.46 12.83
N GLY A 50 11.41 -4.86 12.33
CA GLY A 50 10.78 -3.72 12.99
C GLY A 50 9.77 -2.99 12.12
N THR A 51 9.33 -1.84 12.63
CA THR A 51 8.43 -0.93 11.92
C THR A 51 9.19 0.32 11.51
N PHE A 52 9.16 0.64 10.22
CA PHE A 52 9.91 1.75 9.62
C PHE A 52 9.04 2.60 8.70
N ALA A 53 9.42 3.85 8.49
CA ALA A 53 8.81 4.66 7.43
C ALA A 53 9.33 4.23 6.05
N PRO A 54 8.54 4.43 4.98
CA PRO A 54 9.08 4.36 3.64
C PRO A 54 10.35 5.22 3.51
N THR A 55 11.43 4.66 3.00
CA THR A 55 12.75 5.31 3.00
C THR A 55 13.44 5.14 1.65
N ASN A 56 14.03 6.21 1.12
CA ASN A 56 14.85 6.16 -0.09
C ASN A 56 16.07 7.06 0.12
N PHE A 57 17.27 6.57 -0.13
CA PHE A 57 18.51 7.36 -0.12
C PHE A 57 19.06 7.58 -1.52
N GLY A 58 18.35 8.37 -2.32
CA GLY A 58 18.81 8.63 -3.67
C GLY A 58 17.76 9.30 -4.52
N THR A 59 18.02 9.25 -5.83
CA THR A 59 17.06 9.63 -6.86
C THR A 59 17.36 8.83 -8.11
N GLY A 60 16.33 8.58 -8.92
CA GLY A 60 16.50 7.95 -10.24
C GLY A 60 16.17 6.46 -10.26
N ASP A 61 15.47 5.97 -9.24
CA ASP A 61 15.01 4.59 -9.16
C ASP A 61 14.16 4.21 -10.38
N THR A 62 14.60 3.20 -11.12
CA THR A 62 13.88 2.68 -12.29
C THR A 62 13.60 1.20 -12.12
N PHE A 63 12.34 0.83 -12.31
CA PHE A 63 11.92 -0.57 -12.28
C PHE A 63 11.65 -1.04 -13.72
N PRO A 64 12.15 -2.22 -14.13
CA PRO A 64 11.82 -2.79 -15.43
C PRO A 64 10.30 -3.00 -15.60
N ALA A 65 9.83 -2.99 -16.85
CA ALA A 65 8.45 -3.36 -17.15
C ALA A 65 8.13 -4.74 -16.55
N PRO A 66 6.95 -4.93 -15.93
CA PRO A 66 5.74 -4.13 -16.09
C PRO A 66 5.51 -3.05 -15.03
N ALA A 67 6.50 -2.71 -14.20
CA ALA A 67 6.36 -1.60 -13.25
C ALA A 67 6.12 -0.27 -13.99
N PRO A 68 5.31 0.65 -13.43
CA PRO A 68 5.14 1.99 -14.00
C PRO A 68 6.46 2.77 -13.88
N ALA A 69 6.71 3.68 -14.81
CA ALA A 69 7.80 4.63 -14.67
C ALA A 69 7.50 5.62 -13.53
N GLY A 70 8.55 6.08 -12.86
CA GLY A 70 8.44 7.11 -11.83
C GLY A 70 7.98 8.48 -12.36
N PRO A 71 7.86 9.49 -11.47
CA PRO A 71 8.32 9.47 -10.08
C PRO A 71 7.39 8.66 -9.16
N TYR A 72 7.98 8.05 -8.13
CA TYR A 72 7.23 7.32 -7.09
C TYR A 72 6.96 8.21 -5.87
N GLY A 73 5.90 7.88 -5.14
CA GLY A 73 5.61 8.49 -3.84
C GLY A 73 6.60 8.07 -2.76
N SER A 74 6.55 8.76 -1.63
CA SER A 74 7.39 8.52 -0.44
C SER A 74 6.61 8.34 0.87
N MET A 75 5.27 8.31 0.81
CA MET A 75 4.40 8.09 1.97
C MET A 75 3.27 7.11 1.64
N LEU A 76 2.90 6.24 2.59
CA LEU A 76 1.73 5.36 2.50
C LEU A 76 0.42 6.16 2.42
N ALA A 77 0.39 7.35 3.01
CA ALA A 77 -0.71 8.29 2.93
C ALA A 77 -1.06 8.71 1.50
N ASN A 78 -0.17 8.48 0.51
CA ASN A 78 -0.49 8.70 -0.91
C ASN A 78 -1.64 7.83 -1.41
N PHE A 79 -1.92 6.70 -0.74
CA PHE A 79 -3.07 5.85 -1.03
C PHE A 79 -4.37 6.32 -0.38
N ASN A 80 -4.33 7.30 0.53
CA ASN A 80 -5.52 7.77 1.23
C ASN A 80 -6.54 8.39 0.27
N GLY A 81 -7.80 7.95 0.38
CA GLY A 81 -8.88 8.40 -0.49
C GLY A 81 -8.89 7.76 -1.89
N THR A 82 -7.92 6.90 -2.22
CA THR A 82 -7.92 6.13 -3.46
C THR A 82 -8.81 4.89 -3.34
N ASN A 83 -9.28 4.35 -4.48
CA ASN A 83 -10.03 3.09 -4.47
C ASN A 83 -9.07 1.92 -4.20
N GLY A 84 -9.15 1.35 -3.00
CA GLY A 84 -8.34 0.19 -2.61
C GLY A 84 -8.78 -1.14 -3.23
N ASN A 85 -9.93 -1.19 -3.91
CA ASN A 85 -10.40 -2.42 -4.56
C ASN A 85 -9.71 -2.62 -5.91
N GLY A 86 -9.06 -3.75 -6.09
CA GLY A 86 -8.44 -4.17 -7.35
C GLY A 86 -7.07 -4.80 -7.14
N VAL A 87 -6.25 -4.78 -8.19
CA VAL A 87 -4.92 -5.39 -8.18
C VAL A 87 -3.93 -4.47 -7.47
N TRP A 88 -3.31 -4.99 -6.43
CA TRP A 88 -2.11 -4.42 -5.81
C TRP A 88 -0.89 -5.20 -6.30
N SER A 89 0.12 -4.48 -6.77
CA SER A 89 1.37 -5.07 -7.28
C SER A 89 2.54 -4.65 -6.39
N LEU A 90 3.32 -5.63 -5.96
CA LEU A 90 4.60 -5.41 -5.30
C LEU A 90 5.71 -5.77 -6.27
N PHE A 91 6.59 -4.82 -6.56
CA PHE A 91 7.79 -5.02 -7.36
C PHE A 91 9.00 -4.99 -6.43
N VAL A 92 9.88 -5.96 -6.60
CA VAL A 92 11.12 -6.08 -5.86
C VAL A 92 12.23 -6.14 -6.89
N LEU A 93 13.22 -5.28 -6.74
CA LEU A 93 14.40 -5.21 -7.57
C LEU A 93 15.62 -5.42 -6.68
N ASP A 94 16.49 -6.32 -7.14
CA ASP A 94 17.86 -6.44 -6.66
C ASP A 94 18.69 -5.62 -7.66
N ASP A 95 19.23 -4.49 -7.21
CA ASP A 95 19.90 -3.49 -8.05
C ASP A 95 21.44 -3.64 -8.01
N VAL A 96 21.96 -4.48 -7.10
CA VAL A 96 23.38 -4.84 -6.98
C VAL A 96 23.58 -6.35 -7.10
N GLY A 97 23.90 -6.80 -8.32
CA GLY A 97 24.14 -8.22 -8.57
C GLY A 97 25.34 -8.79 -7.80
N GLY A 98 25.25 -10.08 -7.46
CA GLY A 98 26.32 -10.84 -6.81
C GLY A 98 25.78 -11.83 -5.79
N ASP A 99 24.70 -11.42 -5.13
CA ASP A 99 24.00 -12.20 -4.13
C ASP A 99 22.65 -12.69 -4.67
N ILE A 100 22.00 -13.60 -3.92
CA ILE A 100 20.67 -14.10 -4.24
C ILE A 100 19.86 -14.20 -2.94
N GLY A 101 18.57 -13.88 -3.04
CA GLY A 101 17.67 -13.89 -1.90
C GLY A 101 16.28 -14.43 -2.21
N ASN A 102 15.49 -14.60 -1.16
CA ASN A 102 14.06 -14.80 -1.30
C ASN A 102 13.29 -14.07 -0.19
N ILE A 103 12.04 -13.70 -0.49
CA ILE A 103 11.10 -13.23 0.53
C ILE A 103 10.35 -14.44 1.06
N ASN A 104 10.82 -14.97 2.18
CA ASN A 104 10.16 -16.09 2.85
C ASN A 104 8.94 -15.60 3.65
N GLY A 105 7.82 -16.30 3.54
CA GLY A 105 6.56 -15.93 4.21
C GLY A 105 5.69 -14.91 3.46
N GLY A 106 6.18 -14.38 2.33
CA GLY A 106 5.43 -13.47 1.45
C GLY A 106 5.29 -12.06 2.02
N TYR A 107 4.34 -11.31 1.47
CA TYR A 107 3.99 -9.95 1.90
C TYR A 107 2.50 -9.86 2.25
N ALA A 108 2.16 -8.89 3.08
CA ALA A 108 0.78 -8.60 3.44
C ALA A 108 0.52 -7.09 3.35
N LEU A 109 -0.70 -6.72 2.94
CA LEU A 109 -1.18 -5.34 2.96
C LEU A 109 -2.29 -5.23 4.02
N ASN A 110 -2.15 -4.28 4.94
CA ASN A 110 -3.17 -4.00 5.94
C ASN A 110 -3.85 -2.67 5.60
N PHE A 111 -5.17 -2.71 5.43
CA PHE A 111 -5.98 -1.55 5.04
C PHE A 111 -6.75 -1.00 6.24
N ASN A 112 -6.42 0.23 6.64
CA ASN A 112 -7.14 0.97 7.67
C ASN A 112 -8.17 1.90 7.00
N GLY A 113 -9.23 1.34 6.41
CA GLY A 113 -10.25 2.10 5.69
C GLY A 113 -11.66 1.65 6.01
N ALA A 114 -12.61 2.58 6.03
CA ALA A 114 -14.02 2.25 5.99
C ALA A 114 -14.35 1.71 4.60
N VAL A 115 -14.82 0.46 4.51
CA VAL A 115 -15.43 -0.04 3.28
C VAL A 115 -16.68 0.80 3.04
N THR A 116 -16.62 1.76 2.12
CA THR A 116 -17.82 2.37 1.58
C THR A 116 -18.46 1.31 0.69
N VAL A 117 -19.33 0.49 1.29
CA VAL A 117 -20.27 -0.32 0.51
C VAL A 117 -21.05 0.70 -0.31
N PRO A 118 -21.03 0.64 -1.67
CA PRO A 118 -21.93 1.47 -2.44
C PRO A 118 -23.32 1.13 -1.90
N GLU A 119 -23.99 2.07 -1.24
CA GLU A 119 -25.40 1.87 -0.98
C GLU A 119 -26.01 1.62 -2.36
N THR A 120 -26.53 0.40 -2.59
CA THR A 120 -27.28 0.07 -3.80
C THR A 120 -28.21 1.23 -4.00
N GLY A 121 -28.00 1.99 -5.07
CA GLY A 121 -28.64 3.28 -5.27
C GLY A 121 -30.09 3.13 -4.88
N SER A 122 -30.47 3.71 -3.74
CA SER A 122 -31.87 3.76 -3.35
C SER A 122 -32.46 4.76 -4.31
N THR A 123 -32.76 4.28 -5.52
CA THR A 123 -33.65 4.93 -6.45
C THR A 123 -34.98 4.95 -5.74
N LEU A 124 -35.22 6.00 -4.94
CA LEU A 124 -36.57 6.43 -4.63
C LEU A 124 -37.19 6.77 -5.98
N LEU A 125 -37.82 5.79 -6.62
CA LEU A 125 -38.80 6.06 -7.65
C LEU A 125 -39.97 6.70 -6.91
N LEU A 126 -40.00 8.03 -6.88
CA LEU A 126 -41.17 8.78 -6.47
C LEU A 126 -42.20 8.70 -7.61
N LEU A 127 -42.80 7.52 -7.81
CA LEU A 127 -44.04 7.43 -8.56
C LEU A 127 -45.10 8.09 -7.69
N GLY A 128 -45.60 9.24 -8.17
CA GLY A 128 -46.38 10.19 -7.41
C GLY A 128 -47.47 9.55 -6.56
N LEU A 129 -47.43 9.81 -5.26
CA LEU A 129 -48.56 9.70 -4.37
C LEU A 129 -48.57 10.92 -3.44
N THR A 130 -49.73 11.55 -3.44
CA THR A 130 -50.13 12.76 -2.75
C THR A 130 -49.89 12.71 -1.24
N VAL A 131 -49.38 13.82 -0.67
CA VAL A 131 -49.51 14.28 0.72
C VAL A 131 -49.59 13.18 1.80
N GLY A 132 -48.47 12.89 2.47
CA GLY A 132 -48.46 12.22 3.78
C GLY A 132 -47.28 11.28 4.06
N GLY A 133 -46.19 11.82 4.62
CA GLY A 133 -45.21 11.10 5.46
C GLY A 133 -44.34 10.02 4.79
N ILE A 134 -43.06 10.34 4.53
CA ILE A 134 -42.03 9.30 4.33
C ILE A 134 -41.23 9.18 5.62
N VAL A 135 -41.54 8.16 6.43
CA VAL A 135 -40.65 7.71 7.50
C VAL A 135 -39.71 6.66 6.90
N ALA A 136 -38.43 7.00 6.76
CA ALA A 136 -37.40 6.05 6.38
C ALA A 136 -37.13 5.10 7.57
N VAL A 137 -37.64 3.87 7.50
CA VAL A 137 -37.37 2.84 8.51
C VAL A 137 -36.07 2.11 8.14
N ARG A 138 -34.98 2.35 8.88
CA ARG A 138 -33.77 1.49 8.80
C ARG A 138 -34.07 0.16 9.50
N ARG A 139 -34.14 -0.95 8.75
CA ARG A 139 -34.19 -2.30 9.34
C ARG A 139 -32.79 -2.74 9.74
N LYS A 140 -32.56 -2.91 11.04
CA LYS A 140 -31.35 -3.53 11.60
C LYS A 140 -31.62 -5.03 11.70
N ILE A 141 -31.03 -5.84 10.81
CA ILE A 141 -31.06 -7.30 10.93
C ILE A 141 -29.99 -7.68 11.95
N LEU A 142 -30.41 -8.23 13.09
CA LEU A 142 -29.53 -8.88 14.05
C LEU A 142 -29.50 -10.37 13.69
N LEU A 143 -28.34 -10.87 13.26
CA LEU A 143 -28.12 -12.32 13.14
C LEU A 143 -27.75 -12.84 14.53
N THR A 144 -28.55 -13.75 15.08
CA THR A 144 -28.18 -14.64 16.20
C THR A 144 -27.50 -15.88 15.67
#